data_AF-A0A382M746-F1
#
_entry.id   AF-A0A382M746-F1
#
_cell.length_a   1.000
_cell.length_b   1.000
_cell.length_c   1.000
_cell.angle_alpha   90.00
_cell.angle_beta   90.00
_cell.angle_gamma   90.00
#
_symmetry.space_group_name_H-M   'P 1'
#
loop_
_entity.id
_entity.type
_entity.pdbx_description
1 polymer ?
#
loop_
_entity_poly.entity_id
_entity_poly.type
_entity_poly.pdbx_seq_one_letter_code
_entity_poly.pdbx_strand_id
1 'polypeptide(L)'
;MTIAGSDSGAGAGVQADLKTFAALGVYGTSVLTAITAQNTLAVTTVHEVPTNVIESQIDAVVTDIGADAVKTGMLSSSAIIECVTKSLKKYSAIPELRRLVVDPVMVAKSGDSLLHEEAVGALRDLL
;
A
#
# COMPACT_ATOMS: atom_id res chain seq x y z
N MET A 1 -5.44 -7.93 -3.29
CA MET A 1 -4.31 -7.03 -3.62
C MET A 1 -3.94 -6.19 -2.40
N THR A 2 -2.67 -6.06 -2.06
CA THR A 2 -2.17 -5.07 -1.09
C THR A 2 -1.50 -3.89 -1.81
N ILE A 3 -1.66 -2.67 -1.27
CA ILE A 3 -1.00 -1.44 -1.71
C ILE A 3 -0.28 -0.86 -0.50
N ALA A 4 1.03 -1.09 -0.39
CA ALA A 4 1.80 -0.71 0.80
C ALA A 4 3.31 -0.62 0.50
N GLY A 5 4.08 -0.16 1.49
CA GLY A 5 5.54 -0.21 1.46
C GLY A 5 6.11 -1.62 1.58
N SER A 6 7.31 -1.83 1.04
CA SER A 6 8.12 -3.03 1.24
C SER A 6 8.97 -2.90 2.50
N ASP A 7 8.81 -3.85 3.43
CA ASP A 7 9.69 -4.04 4.58
C ASP A 7 10.81 -5.05 4.24
N SER A 8 12.06 -4.59 4.30
CA SER A 8 13.24 -5.44 4.08
C SER A 8 13.34 -6.64 5.04
N GLY A 9 12.83 -6.51 6.27
CA GLY A 9 12.76 -7.60 7.25
C GLY A 9 11.61 -8.58 7.02
N ALA A 10 10.71 -8.26 6.09
CA ALA A 10 9.52 -9.03 5.77
C ALA A 10 8.58 -9.31 6.98
N GLY A 11 8.66 -8.49 8.03
CA GLY A 11 7.82 -8.59 9.22
C GLY A 11 6.59 -7.69 9.18
N ALA A 12 6.59 -6.69 8.30
CA ALA A 12 5.51 -5.76 8.01
C ALA A 12 5.34 -5.56 6.49
N GLY A 13 4.66 -4.49 6.08
CA GLY A 13 4.53 -4.09 4.68
C GLY A 13 3.82 -5.13 3.80
N VAL A 14 4.07 -5.05 2.49
CA VAL A 14 3.49 -6.00 1.52
C VAL A 14 3.89 -7.45 1.82
N GLN A 15 5.06 -7.68 2.42
CA GLN A 15 5.51 -9.02 2.78
C GLN A 15 4.62 -9.65 3.86
N ALA A 16 4.28 -8.91 4.92
CA ALA A 16 3.35 -9.40 5.94
C ALA A 16 1.95 -9.61 5.38
N ASP A 17 1.50 -8.71 4.51
CA ASP A 17 0.20 -8.82 3.84
C ASP A 17 0.14 -10.09 2.96
N LEU A 18 1.13 -10.31 2.10
CA LEU A 18 1.19 -11.48 1.22
C LEU A 18 1.31 -12.79 2.00
N LYS A 19 2.08 -12.82 3.10
CA LYS A 19 2.15 -13.99 4.00
C LYS A 19 0.79 -14.27 4.64
N THR A 20 0.10 -13.23 5.08
CA THR A 20 -1.25 -13.34 5.67
C THR A 20 -2.24 -13.86 4.64
N PHE A 21 -2.21 -13.31 3.42
CA PHE A 21 -3.04 -13.76 2.30
C PHE A 21 -2.82 -15.24 2.01
N ALA A 22 -1.57 -15.68 1.86
CA ALA A 22 -1.24 -17.08 1.64
C ALA A 22 -1.69 -17.98 2.80
N ALA A 23 -1.48 -17.56 4.05
CA ALA A 23 -1.90 -18.32 5.23
C ALA A 23 -3.42 -18.48 5.34
N LEU A 24 -4.19 -17.53 4.79
CA LEU A 24 -5.64 -17.57 4.72
C LEU A 24 -6.17 -18.22 3.42
N GLY A 25 -5.30 -18.81 2.61
CA GLY A 25 -5.67 -19.52 1.39
C GLY A 25 -6.13 -18.63 0.24
N VAL A 26 -5.75 -17.34 0.23
CA VAL A 26 -6.07 -16.40 -0.86
C VAL A 26 -4.82 -16.04 -1.66
N TYR A 27 -5.01 -15.80 -2.97
CA TYR A 27 -3.92 -15.38 -3.84
C TYR A 27 -3.60 -13.89 -3.63
N GLY A 28 -2.35 -13.60 -3.28
CA GLY A 28 -1.89 -12.25 -2.98
C GLY A 28 -1.17 -11.59 -4.15
N THR A 29 -1.61 -10.40 -4.53
CA THR A 29 -0.90 -9.46 -5.43
C THR A 29 -0.50 -8.20 -4.64
N SER A 30 0.53 -7.48 -5.11
CA SER A 30 1.06 -6.30 -4.41
C SER A 30 1.34 -5.12 -5.34
N VAL A 31 1.14 -3.92 -4.81
CA VAL A 31 1.60 -2.65 -5.37
C VAL A 31 2.51 -2.00 -4.33
N LEU A 32 3.73 -1.67 -4.73
CA LEU A 32 4.72 -1.04 -3.88
C LEU A 32 4.58 0.48 -3.91
N THR A 33 4.40 1.09 -2.73
CA THR A 33 4.33 2.56 -2.57
C THR A 33 5.66 3.15 -2.14
N ALA A 34 6.45 2.39 -1.39
CA ALA A 34 7.81 2.75 -1.00
C ALA A 34 8.62 1.49 -0.73
N ILE A 35 9.95 1.63 -0.74
CA ILE A 35 10.89 0.60 -0.32
C ILE A 35 11.59 1.11 0.93
N THR A 36 11.55 0.34 2.01
CA THR A 36 12.26 0.70 3.25
C THR A 36 13.48 -0.20 3.45
N ALA A 37 14.62 0.42 3.76
CA ALA A 37 15.72 -0.26 4.43
C ALA A 37 15.36 -0.34 5.92
N GLN A 38 14.65 -1.39 6.28
CA GLN A 38 14.07 -1.59 7.60
C GLN A 38 14.46 -2.94 8.19
N ASN A 39 14.65 -2.98 9.49
CA ASN A 39 14.75 -4.21 10.27
C ASN A 39 13.99 -4.05 11.60
N THR A 40 14.15 -5.01 12.53
CA THR A 40 13.44 -4.99 13.81
C THR A 40 13.88 -3.89 14.77
N LEU A 41 14.97 -3.18 14.47
CA LEU A 41 15.54 -2.14 15.33
C LEU A 41 15.27 -0.73 14.81
N ALA A 42 15.28 -0.52 13.48
CA ALA A 42 15.12 0.80 12.90
C ALA A 42 14.70 0.76 11.42
N VAL A 43 14.18 1.90 10.96
CA VAL A 43 14.09 2.27 9.54
C VAL A 43 15.22 3.23 9.20
N THR A 44 16.18 2.82 8.37
CA THR A 44 17.35 3.65 8.04
C THR A 44 17.16 4.46 6.76
N THR A 45 16.29 4.02 5.86
CA THR A 45 16.00 4.73 4.61
C THR A 45 14.60 4.37 4.13
N VAL A 46 13.90 5.37 3.60
CA VAL A 46 12.63 5.23 2.88
C VAL A 46 12.83 5.79 1.49
N HIS A 47 12.49 5.00 0.47
CA HIS A 47 12.48 5.44 -0.92
C HIS A 47 11.06 5.32 -1.47
N GLU A 48 10.41 6.47 -1.70
CA GLU A 48 9.09 6.50 -2.31
C GLU A 48 9.14 6.04 -3.77
N VAL A 49 8.21 5.17 -4.15
CA VAL A 49 8.05 4.76 -5.55
C VAL A 49 7.36 5.91 -6.30
N PRO A 50 7.86 6.32 -7.48
CA PRO A 50 7.22 7.36 -8.29
C PRO A 50 5.76 7.04 -8.59
N THR A 51 4.87 8.03 -8.49
CA THR A 51 3.41 7.84 -8.62
C THR A 51 3.00 7.22 -9.96
N ASN A 52 3.67 7.56 -11.06
CA ASN A 52 3.42 6.94 -12.37
C ASN A 52 3.74 5.43 -12.38
N VAL A 53 4.71 4.99 -11.57
CA VAL A 53 5.05 3.57 -11.40
C VAL A 53 4.01 2.88 -10.50
N ILE A 54 3.50 3.57 -9.47
CA ILE A 54 2.38 3.06 -8.64
C ILE A 54 1.12 2.86 -9.49
N GLU A 55 0.74 3.86 -10.31
CA GLU A 55 -0.39 3.74 -11.24
C GLU A 55 -0.19 2.57 -12.22
N SER A 56 1.00 2.45 -12.80
CA SER A 56 1.32 1.35 -13.73
C SER A 56 1.23 -0.03 -13.07
N GLN A 57 1.63 -0.16 -11.80
CA GLN A 57 1.49 -1.41 -11.04
C GLN A 57 0.00 -1.75 -10.79
N ILE A 58 -0.82 -0.76 -10.41
CA ILE A 58 -2.26 -0.95 -10.21
C ILE A 58 -2.92 -1.38 -11.52
N ASP A 59 -2.63 -0.66 -12.61
CA ASP A 59 -3.16 -1.00 -13.94
C ASP A 59 -2.78 -2.43 -14.33
N ALA A 60 -1.51 -2.80 -14.22
CA ALA A 60 -1.03 -4.13 -14.58
C ALA A 60 -1.76 -5.27 -13.84
N VAL A 61 -2.01 -5.10 -12.53
CA VAL A 61 -2.73 -6.11 -11.74
C VAL A 61 -4.21 -6.10 -12.07
N VAL A 62 -4.85 -4.93 -12.07
CA VAL A 62 -6.31 -4.82 -12.19
C VAL A 62 -6.81 -5.22 -13.58
N THR A 63 -6.06 -4.92 -14.65
CA THR A 63 -6.52 -5.20 -16.02
C THR A 63 -6.32 -6.64 -16.49
N ASP A 64 -5.46 -7.41 -15.81
CA ASP A 64 -5.14 -8.80 -16.19
C ASP A 64 -5.60 -9.80 -15.13
N ILE A 65 -5.09 -9.68 -13.91
CA ILE A 65 -5.35 -10.62 -12.82
C ILE A 65 -6.67 -10.29 -12.10
N GLY A 66 -6.95 -8.99 -11.94
CA GLY A 66 -8.03 -8.49 -11.10
C GLY A 66 -7.69 -8.51 -9.60
N ALA A 67 -8.66 -8.09 -8.78
CA ALA A 67 -8.57 -8.18 -7.33
C ALA A 67 -9.96 -8.25 -6.68
N ASP A 68 -10.22 -9.32 -5.92
CA ASP A 68 -11.47 -9.51 -5.18
C ASP A 68 -11.61 -8.59 -3.95
N ALA A 69 -10.47 -8.13 -3.43
CA ALA A 69 -10.37 -7.20 -2.32
C ALA A 69 -9.05 -6.43 -2.39
N VAL A 70 -9.06 -5.21 -1.86
CA VAL A 70 -7.90 -4.33 -1.79
C VAL A 70 -7.64 -3.95 -0.33
N LYS A 71 -6.38 -3.96 0.08
CA LYS A 71 -5.93 -3.43 1.37
C LYS A 71 -4.86 -2.36 1.14
N THR A 72 -4.98 -1.21 1.78
CA THR A 72 -3.88 -0.23 1.84
C THR A 72 -3.12 -0.39 3.16
N GLY A 73 -1.81 -0.20 3.12
CA GLY A 73 -0.95 -0.07 4.30
C GLY A 73 -0.25 1.28 4.30
N MET A 74 1.07 1.29 4.51
CA MET A 74 1.88 2.51 4.45
C MET A 74 1.83 3.15 3.05
N LEU A 75 1.36 4.40 2.96
CA LEU A 75 1.28 5.19 1.72
C LEU A 75 2.26 6.37 1.66
N SER A 76 2.98 6.64 2.75
CA SER A 76 4.05 7.64 2.94
C SER A 76 3.75 9.12 2.67
N SER A 77 3.07 9.51 1.58
CA SER A 77 2.82 10.92 1.22
C SER A 77 1.43 11.18 0.62
N SER A 78 0.99 12.46 0.65
CA SER A 78 -0.27 12.90 0.05
C SER A 78 -0.35 12.58 -1.44
N ALA A 79 0.76 12.75 -2.17
CA ALA A 79 0.83 12.48 -3.59
C ALA A 79 0.56 10.99 -3.90
N ILE A 80 1.06 10.08 -3.08
CA ILE A 80 0.80 8.65 -3.21
C ILE A 80 -0.65 8.34 -2.83
N ILE A 81 -1.17 8.91 -1.75
CA ILE A 81 -2.58 8.75 -1.37
C ILE A 81 -3.51 9.18 -2.50
N GLU A 82 -3.30 10.37 -3.05
CA GLU A 82 -4.05 10.89 -4.19
C GLU A 82 -3.95 9.97 -5.42
N CYS A 83 -2.73 9.51 -5.73
CA CYS A 83 -2.48 8.58 -6.83
C CYS A 83 -3.25 7.26 -6.65
N VAL A 84 -3.19 6.66 -5.47
CA VAL A 84 -3.89 5.40 -5.15
C VAL A 84 -5.40 5.62 -5.21
N THR A 85 -5.92 6.66 -4.57
CA THR A 85 -7.35 7.00 -4.59
C THR A 85 -7.85 7.21 -6.02
N LYS A 86 -7.13 7.97 -6.85
CA LYS A 86 -7.50 8.22 -8.24
C LYS A 86 -7.48 6.93 -9.06
N SER A 87 -6.46 6.10 -8.88
CA SER A 87 -6.31 4.82 -9.58
C SER A 87 -7.42 3.83 -9.20
N LEU A 88 -7.79 3.74 -7.92
CA LEU A 88 -8.91 2.90 -7.49
C LEU A 88 -10.25 3.44 -8.00
N LYS A 89 -10.45 4.77 -8.02
CA LYS A 89 -11.67 5.39 -8.56
C LYS A 89 -11.84 5.15 -10.06
N LYS A 90 -10.75 5.12 -10.84
CA LYS A 90 -10.74 4.75 -12.28
C LYS A 90 -11.43 3.41 -12.53
N TYR A 91 -11.33 2.47 -11.59
CA TYR A 91 -11.91 1.14 -11.69
C TYR A 91 -13.12 0.89 -10.77
N SER A 92 -13.75 1.95 -10.25
CA SER A 92 -14.90 1.87 -9.31
C SER A 92 -16.17 1.19 -9.85
N ALA A 93 -16.24 0.99 -11.16
CA ALA A 93 -17.29 0.21 -11.83
C ALA A 93 -17.14 -1.31 -11.59
N ILE A 94 -15.95 -1.80 -11.21
CA ILE A 94 -15.68 -3.19 -10.86
C ILE A 94 -16.17 -3.42 -9.42
N PRO A 95 -17.24 -4.20 -9.19
CA PRO A 95 -17.84 -4.37 -7.86
C PRO A 95 -16.88 -4.93 -6.81
N GLU A 96 -15.96 -5.80 -7.22
CA GLU A 96 -15.00 -6.48 -6.37
C GLU A 96 -14.00 -5.50 -5.75
N LEU A 97 -13.55 -4.50 -6.51
CA LEU A 97 -12.63 -3.46 -6.04
C LEU A 97 -13.24 -2.53 -4.97
N ARG A 98 -14.55 -2.61 -4.71
CA ARG A 98 -15.20 -1.86 -3.63
C ARG A 98 -14.89 -2.43 -2.24
N ARG A 99 -14.35 -3.65 -2.16
CA ARG A 99 -13.92 -4.25 -0.89
C ARG A 99 -12.54 -3.70 -0.52
N LEU A 100 -12.52 -2.44 -0.10
CA LEU A 100 -11.33 -1.73 0.33
C LEU A 100 -11.22 -1.77 1.87
N VAL A 101 -10.08 -2.22 2.36
CA VAL A 101 -9.67 -2.12 3.77
C VAL A 101 -8.56 -1.08 3.87
N VAL A 102 -8.76 -0.06 4.70
CA VAL A 102 -7.75 0.98 4.93
C VAL A 102 -7.08 0.74 6.28
N ASP A 103 -5.80 0.40 6.27
CA ASP A 103 -4.95 0.37 7.47
C ASP A 103 -4.15 1.69 7.54
N PRO A 104 -4.52 2.64 8.42
CA PRO A 104 -3.95 3.98 8.44
C PRO A 104 -2.56 4.00 9.08
N VAL A 105 -1.59 3.35 8.44
CA VAL A 105 -0.22 3.21 8.94
C VAL A 105 0.48 4.57 8.92
N MET A 106 0.76 5.09 10.11
CA MET A 106 1.48 6.36 10.30
C MET A 106 2.89 6.18 10.90
N VAL A 107 3.12 5.08 11.62
CA VAL A 107 4.34 4.86 12.41
C VAL A 107 4.81 3.41 12.26
N ALA A 108 6.13 3.22 12.18
CA ALA A 108 6.76 1.91 12.13
C ALA A 108 6.67 1.19 13.49
N LYS A 109 6.86 -0.14 13.47
CA LYS A 109 6.96 -0.92 14.72
C LYS A 109 8.13 -0.46 15.61
N SER A 110 9.19 0.09 15.01
CA SER A 110 10.33 0.70 15.71
C SER A 110 10.04 2.08 16.31
N GLY A 111 8.90 2.71 15.97
CA GLY A 111 8.53 4.06 16.40
C GLY A 111 8.89 5.17 15.40
N ASP A 112 9.56 4.84 14.30
CA ASP A 112 9.92 5.81 13.25
C ASP A 112 8.67 6.29 12.47
N SER A 113 8.57 7.58 12.16
CA SER A 113 7.45 8.10 11.35
C SER A 113 7.51 7.55 9.93
N LEU A 114 6.37 7.07 9.43
CA LEU A 114 6.22 6.49 8.10
C LEU A 114 5.26 7.28 7.20
N LEU A 115 4.54 8.25 7.76
CA LEU A 115 3.65 9.14 7.04
C LEU A 115 4.09 10.58 7.29
N HIS A 116 4.24 11.35 6.22
CA HIS A 116 4.47 12.78 6.35
C HIS A 116 3.28 13.47 7.03
N GLU A 117 3.52 14.45 7.90
CA GLU A 117 2.45 15.07 8.70
C GLU A 117 1.36 15.70 7.82
N GLU A 118 1.73 16.28 6.68
CA GLU A 118 0.79 16.86 5.72
C GLU A 118 -0.12 15.82 5.05
N ALA A 119 0.26 14.54 5.08
CA ALA A 119 -0.45 13.44 4.45
C ALA A 119 -1.57 12.84 5.32
N VAL A 120 -1.64 13.20 6.61
CA VAL A 120 -2.70 12.75 7.52
C VAL A 120 -4.08 13.19 7.04
N GLY A 121 -4.20 14.43 6.57
CA GLY A 121 -5.47 14.95 6.03
C GLY A 121 -5.91 14.21 4.77
N ALA A 122 -4.97 13.97 3.84
CA ALA A 122 -5.23 13.23 2.62
C ALA A 122 -5.72 11.80 2.91
N LEU A 123 -5.09 11.11 3.88
CA LEU A 123 -5.49 9.75 4.27
C LEU A 123 -6.93 9.70 4.80
N ARG A 124 -7.33 10.68 5.61
CA ARG A 124 -8.68 10.73 6.21
C ARG A 124 -9.76 11.12 5.20
N ASP A 125 -9.44 12.04 4.29
CA ASP A 125 -10.44 12.70 3.47
C ASP A 125 -10.60 12.04 2.07
N LEU A 126 -9.63 11.24 1.62
CA LEU A 126 -9.59 10.65 0.27
C LEU A 126 -9.78 9.13 0.20
N LEU A 127 -9.59 8.41 1.31
CA LEU A 127 -9.70 6.94 1.39
C LEU A 127 -10.79 6.52 2.37
#